data_AF-A0A5J4PSS5-F1
#
_entry.id   AF-A0A5J4PSS5-F1
#
_cell.length_a   1.000
_cell.length_b   1.000
_cell.length_c   1.000
_cell.angle_alpha   90.00
_cell.angle_beta   90.00
_cell.angle_gamma   90.00
#
_symmetry.space_group_name_H-M   'P 1'
#
loop_
_entity.id
_entity.type
_entity.pdbx_description
1 polymer ?
#
loop_
_entity_poly.entity_id
_entity_poly.type
_entity_poly.pdbx_seq_one_letter_code
_entity_poly.pdbx_strand_id
1 'polypeptide(L)'
;MRRIPAGKLTLEHVIPQNVKNDNISEIEHYYKFVSSFDVIYMPKIESNKELEYPPYPHRIAYENLTASCDGSIYDGGEEYILHKCCNEKRENDKIIPLFFLPRIHYILKYEEDGRLTYPEEYDKTIKSLNLDCDSLRVIRKVWARIRNNKITIPEVESAEMDFNQRKDIVVQLDLEQSEEKNIKHDLYWKLLIQFKWFYGYFGLKYLN
;
A
#
# COMPACT_ATOMS: atom_id res chain seq x y z
N MET A 1 0.53 -6.90 0.40
CA MET A 1 0.25 -5.97 -0.71
C MET A 1 -1.25 -6.01 -1.03
N ARG A 2 -1.87 -4.87 -1.35
CA ARG A 2 -3.30 -4.76 -1.68
C ARG A 2 -3.54 -5.12 -3.14
N ARG A 3 -4.54 -5.95 -3.44
CA ARG A 3 -5.12 -6.10 -4.78
C ARG A 3 -5.97 -4.87 -5.06
N ILE A 4 -5.67 -4.16 -6.14
CA ILE A 4 -6.40 -2.96 -6.55
C ILE A 4 -7.66 -3.38 -7.33
N PRO A 5 -8.87 -3.05 -6.86
CA PRO A 5 -10.10 -3.29 -7.62
C PRO A 5 -10.14 -2.44 -8.90
N ALA A 6 -10.87 -2.91 -9.92
CA ALA A 6 -11.13 -2.12 -11.13
C ALA A 6 -11.79 -0.78 -10.75
N GLY A 7 -11.31 0.32 -11.36
CA GLY A 7 -11.80 1.67 -11.08
C GLY A 7 -11.24 2.33 -9.80
N LYS A 8 -10.39 1.64 -9.03
CA LYS A 8 -9.70 2.18 -7.84
C LYS A 8 -8.19 2.32 -8.00
N LEU A 9 -7.75 2.33 -9.26
CA LEU A 9 -6.37 2.54 -9.65
C LEU A 9 -6.09 4.04 -9.68
N THR A 10 -5.06 4.48 -8.96
CA THR A 10 -4.47 5.81 -9.12
C THR A 10 -3.11 5.68 -9.81
N LEU A 11 -2.75 6.70 -10.58
CA LEU A 11 -1.43 6.79 -11.20
C LEU A 11 -0.58 7.75 -10.37
N GLU A 12 0.46 7.20 -9.77
CA GLU A 12 1.27 7.90 -8.78
C GLU A 12 2.68 8.14 -9.30
N HIS A 13 3.22 9.29 -8.96
CA HIS A 13 4.56 9.66 -9.34
C HIS A 13 5.58 9.14 -8.31
N VAL A 14 6.60 8.41 -8.76
CA VAL A 14 7.71 7.96 -7.91
C VAL A 14 8.46 9.17 -7.34
N ILE A 15 8.95 10.03 -8.25
CA ILE A 15 9.45 11.38 -7.96
C ILE A 15 8.26 12.34 -8.06
N PRO A 16 7.87 13.07 -7.00
CA PRO A 16 6.68 13.93 -7.04
C PRO A 16 6.74 15.01 -8.12
N GLN A 17 5.60 15.31 -8.75
CA GLN A 17 5.50 16.34 -9.79
C GLN A 17 5.83 17.75 -9.28
N ASN A 18 5.56 18.03 -8.00
CA ASN A 18 5.76 19.34 -7.41
C ASN A 18 7.19 19.59 -6.90
N VAL A 19 8.13 18.67 -7.14
CA VAL A 19 9.54 18.93 -6.85
C VAL A 19 9.96 20.14 -7.69
N LYS A 20 10.33 21.22 -7.00
CA LYS A 20 10.74 22.46 -7.67
C LYS A 20 12.07 22.24 -8.40
N ASN A 21 12.24 22.88 -9.56
CA ASN A 21 13.39 22.70 -10.44
C ASN A 21 14.76 23.06 -9.81
N ASP A 22 14.76 23.81 -8.71
CA ASP A 22 15.94 24.18 -7.93
C ASP A 22 16.29 23.14 -6.85
N ASN A 23 15.42 22.16 -6.57
CA ASN A 23 15.66 21.12 -5.58
C ASN A 23 16.31 19.85 -6.18
N ILE A 24 17.49 20.03 -6.78
CA ILE A 24 18.30 18.93 -7.35
C ILE A 24 18.54 17.82 -6.31
N SER A 25 18.75 18.20 -5.05
CA SER A 25 19.01 17.25 -3.95
C SER A 25 17.87 16.25 -3.70
N GLU A 26 16.62 16.64 -4.00
CA GLU A 26 15.47 15.75 -3.86
C GLU A 26 15.37 14.77 -5.02
N ILE A 27 15.72 15.19 -6.24
CA ILE A 27 15.77 14.30 -7.41
C ILE A 27 16.90 13.27 -7.23
N GLU A 28 18.09 13.74 -6.83
CA GLU A 28 19.24 12.88 -6.53
C GLU A 28 18.94 11.85 -5.43
N HIS A 29 18.05 12.18 -4.47
CA HIS A 29 17.60 11.23 -3.47
C HIS A 29 16.88 10.03 -4.09
N TYR A 30 15.97 10.22 -5.05
CA TYR A 30 15.26 9.09 -5.68
C TYR A 30 16.15 8.28 -6.62
N TYR A 31 17.09 8.91 -7.31
CA TYR A 31 18.05 8.21 -8.17
C TYR A 31 19.00 7.28 -7.42
N LYS A 32 19.08 7.35 -6.09
CA LYS A 32 19.76 6.34 -5.27
C LYS A 32 19.04 4.99 -5.27
N PHE A 33 17.73 4.99 -5.52
CA PHE A 33 16.87 3.81 -5.39
C PHE A 33 16.31 3.33 -6.73
N VAL A 34 16.26 4.23 -7.71
CA VAL A 34 15.62 3.97 -9.00
C VAL A 34 16.64 4.23 -10.09
N SER A 35 16.76 3.29 -11.03
CA SER A 35 17.61 3.44 -12.18
C SER A 35 17.18 4.65 -13.00
N SER A 36 18.15 5.43 -13.50
CA SER A 36 17.88 6.51 -14.46
C SER A 36 17.31 6.00 -15.79
N PHE A 37 17.29 4.69 -16.01
CA PHE A 37 16.59 4.05 -17.13
C PHE A 37 15.12 3.73 -16.82
N ASP A 38 14.76 3.56 -15.54
CA ASP A 38 13.40 3.22 -15.10
C ASP A 38 12.58 4.47 -14.78
N VAL A 39 13.22 5.56 -14.37
CA VAL A 39 12.59 6.84 -14.07
C VAL A 39 13.44 7.99 -14.59
N ILE A 40 12.89 8.81 -15.48
CA ILE A 40 13.55 9.98 -16.05
C ILE A 40 12.84 11.26 -15.57
N TYR A 41 13.57 12.09 -14.83
CA TYR A 41 13.15 13.44 -14.46
C TYR A 41 13.77 14.48 -15.41
N MET A 42 12.95 15.25 -16.11
CA MET A 42 13.38 16.33 -17.00
C MET A 42 13.15 17.71 -16.35
N PRO A 43 14.18 18.34 -15.75
CA PRO A 43 14.04 19.62 -15.05
C PRO A 43 13.61 20.77 -15.98
N LYS A 44 13.93 20.70 -17.28
CA LYS A 44 13.52 21.65 -18.30
C LYS A 44 13.17 20.89 -19.58
N ILE A 45 12.03 21.20 -20.17
CA ILE A 45 11.71 20.82 -21.55
C ILE A 45 12.44 21.83 -22.44
N GLU A 46 13.35 21.37 -23.30
CA GLU A 46 14.04 22.26 -24.23
C GLU A 46 13.01 22.88 -25.19
N SER A 47 12.95 24.21 -25.25
CA SER A 47 11.97 24.97 -26.04
C SER A 47 12.24 24.95 -27.55
N ASN A 48 13.13 24.08 -28.04
CA ASN A 48 13.56 24.05 -29.43
C ASN A 48 12.78 23.03 -30.25
N LYS A 49 11.51 23.35 -30.47
CA LYS A 49 10.75 23.09 -31.70
C LYS A 49 9.35 23.65 -31.47
N GLU A 50 8.82 24.36 -32.45
CA GLU A 50 7.41 24.77 -32.48
C GLU A 50 6.54 23.52 -32.35
N LEU A 51 6.11 23.27 -31.12
CA LEU A 51 5.21 22.20 -30.76
C LEU A 51 3.82 22.84 -30.74
N GLU A 52 3.11 22.78 -31.88
CA GLU A 52 1.70 23.19 -31.97
C GLU A 52 0.83 22.17 -31.21
N TYR A 53 -0.10 22.62 -30.37
CA TYR A 53 -1.14 21.87 -29.61
C TYR A 53 -0.90 21.58 -28.11
N PRO A 54 -1.72 22.10 -27.19
CA PRO A 54 -1.70 21.66 -25.80
C PRO A 54 -2.55 20.39 -25.53
N PRO A 55 -2.17 19.56 -24.53
CA PRO A 55 -1.02 19.68 -23.63
C PRO A 55 0.10 18.62 -23.87
N TYR A 56 1.35 19.10 -23.88
CA TYR A 56 2.61 18.34 -24.05
C TYR A 56 3.13 17.70 -22.74
N PRO A 57 4.04 16.70 -22.79
CA PRO A 57 4.25 15.74 -21.71
C PRO A 57 4.82 16.38 -20.44
N HIS A 58 4.44 15.80 -19.31
CA HIS A 58 4.87 16.20 -17.97
C HIS A 58 6.39 16.36 -17.87
N ARG A 59 6.88 17.19 -16.92
CA ARG A 59 8.33 17.33 -16.57
C ARG A 59 8.99 16.02 -16.12
N ILE A 60 8.20 14.97 -16.07
CA ILE A 60 8.53 13.66 -15.57
C ILE A 60 8.01 12.68 -16.62
N ALA A 61 8.87 11.76 -17.05
CA ALA A 61 8.51 10.77 -18.05
C ALA A 61 7.40 9.84 -17.55
N TYR A 62 6.64 9.24 -18.46
CA TYR A 62 5.54 8.31 -18.12
C TYR A 62 6.03 7.12 -17.30
N GLU A 63 7.30 6.77 -17.44
CA GLU A 63 8.01 5.73 -16.71
C GLU A 63 8.13 6.04 -15.20
N ASN A 64 7.92 7.28 -14.77
CA ASN A 64 7.79 7.65 -13.34
C ASN A 64 6.39 7.37 -12.77
N LEU A 65 5.42 6.97 -13.58
CA LEU A 65 4.09 6.63 -13.11
C LEU A 65 4.04 5.16 -12.68
N THR A 66 3.56 4.92 -11.47
CA THR A 66 3.25 3.59 -10.97
C THR A 66 1.77 3.47 -10.66
N ALA A 67 1.22 2.28 -10.90
CA ALA A 67 -0.06 1.88 -10.38
C ALA A 67 -0.05 1.92 -8.84
N SER A 68 -1.03 2.58 -8.24
CA SER A 68 -1.26 2.61 -6.79
C SER A 68 -2.75 2.47 -6.46
N CYS A 69 -3.05 2.14 -5.20
CA CYS A 69 -4.42 2.26 -4.72
C CYS A 69 -4.72 3.70 -4.30
N ASP A 70 -6.01 4.03 -4.30
CA ASP A 70 -6.62 5.28 -3.78
C ASP A 70 -6.42 5.55 -2.27
N GLY A 71 -5.57 4.76 -1.59
CA GLY A 71 -5.35 4.86 -0.15
C GLY A 71 -6.58 4.62 0.72
N SER A 72 -7.67 4.04 0.15
CA SER A 72 -8.91 3.84 0.88
C SER A 72 -8.78 2.80 2.00
N ILE A 73 -9.25 3.17 3.20
CA ILE A 73 -9.35 2.29 4.38
C ILE A 73 -10.75 2.41 5.00
N TYR A 74 -11.10 1.43 5.82
CA TYR A 74 -12.29 1.49 6.67
C TYR A 74 -11.88 1.71 8.13
N ASP A 75 -12.59 2.61 8.81
CA ASP A 75 -12.32 3.01 10.20
C ASP A 75 -13.62 3.21 11.01
N GLY A 76 -14.58 2.28 10.88
CA GLY A 76 -15.77 2.20 11.74
C GLY A 76 -16.97 3.07 11.33
N GLY A 77 -16.92 3.74 10.17
CA GLY A 77 -18.01 4.56 9.62
C GLY A 77 -18.91 3.82 8.62
N GLU A 78 -19.71 4.58 7.87
CA GLU A 78 -20.60 4.05 6.82
C GLU A 78 -19.90 3.90 5.45
N GLU A 79 -18.78 4.59 5.24
CA GLU A 79 -18.06 4.64 3.97
C GLU A 79 -16.55 4.43 4.16
N TYR A 80 -15.86 4.15 3.04
CA TYR A 80 -14.41 4.17 3.03
C TYR A 80 -13.88 5.60 3.16
N ILE A 81 -12.79 5.76 3.89
CA ILE A 81 -12.07 7.01 3.97
C ILE A 81 -10.92 6.95 2.96
N LEU A 82 -10.92 7.88 2.00
CA LEU A 82 -9.93 7.96 0.92
C LEU A 82 -8.61 8.59 1.38
N HIS A 83 -7.52 8.36 0.64
CA HIS A 83 -6.22 9.01 0.83
C HIS A 83 -5.60 8.83 2.24
N LYS A 84 -5.92 7.74 2.94
CA LYS A 84 -5.47 7.53 4.32
C LYS A 84 -4.16 6.76 4.44
N CYS A 85 -3.74 6.04 3.41
CA CYS A 85 -2.45 5.35 3.38
C CYS A 85 -1.90 5.25 1.97
N CYS A 86 -0.72 4.63 1.84
CA CYS A 86 -0.01 4.46 0.58
C CYS A 86 0.38 5.81 -0.05
N ASN A 87 0.63 5.83 -1.36
CA ASN A 87 1.23 6.98 -2.03
C ASN A 87 0.32 8.22 -2.03
N GLU A 88 -1.00 8.04 -2.09
CA GLU A 88 -1.97 9.14 -2.01
C GLU A 88 -1.84 9.93 -0.69
N LYS A 89 -1.58 9.25 0.44
CA LYS A 89 -1.43 9.91 1.75
C LYS A 89 -0.17 10.75 1.87
N ARG A 90 0.87 10.39 1.13
CA ARG A 90 2.19 11.03 1.16
C ARG A 90 2.14 12.43 0.58
N GLU A 91 1.24 12.70 -0.37
CA GLU A 91 1.22 13.96 -1.13
C GLU A 91 2.60 14.28 -1.72
N ASN A 92 3.26 15.34 -1.24
CA ASN A 92 4.58 15.77 -1.69
C ASN A 92 5.73 15.37 -0.75
N ASP A 93 5.46 14.56 0.28
CA ASP A 93 6.49 14.18 1.24
C ASP A 93 7.63 13.40 0.55
N LYS A 94 8.86 13.72 0.92
CA LYS A 94 10.02 12.93 0.48
C LYS A 94 10.04 11.58 1.20
N ILE A 95 10.03 10.49 0.44
CA ILE A 95 10.11 9.11 0.96
C ILE A 95 11.20 8.27 0.29
N ILE A 96 11.45 7.08 0.82
CA ILE A 96 12.14 6.01 0.12
C ILE A 96 11.10 5.22 -0.69
N PRO A 97 11.25 5.05 -2.01
CA PRO A 97 10.27 4.35 -2.83
C PRO A 97 10.38 2.82 -2.62
N LEU A 98 9.69 2.33 -1.59
CA LEU A 98 9.86 0.97 -1.05
C LEU A 98 9.75 -0.16 -2.09
N PHE A 99 8.95 0.02 -3.13
CA PHE A 99 8.73 -1.03 -4.13
C PHE A 99 9.93 -1.27 -5.06
N PHE A 100 10.84 -0.29 -5.19
CA PHE A 100 12.08 -0.46 -5.94
C PHE A 100 13.21 -1.06 -5.12
N LEU A 101 13.03 -1.21 -3.80
CA LEU A 101 14.08 -1.75 -2.95
C LEU A 101 14.22 -3.26 -3.20
N PRO A 102 15.39 -3.72 -3.68
CA PRO A 102 15.66 -5.13 -3.80
C PRO A 102 15.51 -5.76 -2.42
N ARG A 103 14.92 -6.96 -2.35
CA ARG A 103 14.87 -7.73 -1.09
C ARG A 103 14.15 -7.00 0.06
N ILE A 104 13.20 -6.12 -0.24
CA ILE A 104 12.43 -5.35 0.74
C ILE A 104 11.82 -6.19 1.88
N HIS A 105 11.48 -7.45 1.62
CA HIS A 105 10.94 -8.37 2.62
C HIS A 105 11.92 -8.76 3.73
N TYR A 106 13.23 -8.56 3.55
CA TYR A 106 14.22 -8.73 4.63
C TYR A 106 14.35 -7.46 5.49
N ILE A 107 13.99 -6.30 4.94
CA ILE A 107 14.12 -4.98 5.57
C ILE A 107 12.84 -4.62 6.34
N LEU A 108 11.69 -4.74 5.67
CA LEU A 108 10.36 -4.52 6.25
C LEU A 108 9.69 -5.86 6.53
N LYS A 109 9.52 -6.18 7.81
CA LYS A 109 8.85 -7.40 8.27
C LYS A 109 7.48 -7.08 8.82
N TYR A 110 6.49 -7.87 8.42
CA TYR A 110 5.17 -7.89 9.05
C TYR A 110 5.17 -8.93 10.18
N GLU A 111 4.79 -8.50 11.38
CA GLU A 111 4.65 -9.37 12.54
C GLU A 111 3.22 -9.92 12.68
N GLU A 112 3.06 -10.96 13.50
CA GLU A 112 1.79 -11.65 13.70
C GLU A 112 0.74 -10.80 14.44
N ASP A 113 1.20 -9.82 15.23
CA ASP A 113 0.32 -8.81 15.85
C ASP A 113 -0.09 -7.70 14.86
N GLY A 114 0.39 -7.77 13.62
CA GLY A 114 0.09 -6.85 12.54
C GLY A 114 1.02 -5.64 12.44
N ARG A 115 1.96 -5.47 13.38
CA ARG A 115 2.93 -4.37 13.34
C ARG A 115 3.97 -4.58 12.26
N LEU A 116 4.63 -3.47 11.93
CA LEU A 116 5.80 -3.44 11.07
C LEU A 116 7.09 -3.35 11.88
N THR A 117 8.06 -4.20 11.56
CA THR A 117 9.44 -4.14 12.06
C THR A 117 10.37 -3.71 10.94
N TYR A 118 11.15 -2.65 11.16
CA TYR A 118 12.05 -2.06 10.16
C TYR A 118 13.14 -1.21 10.83
N PRO A 119 14.25 -0.91 10.14
CA PRO A 119 15.27 0.03 10.63
C PRO A 119 14.76 1.48 10.70
N GLU A 120 15.28 2.26 11.65
CA GLU A 120 14.87 3.65 11.92
C GLU A 120 14.93 4.58 10.68
N GLU A 121 15.84 4.33 9.74
CA GLU A 121 15.96 5.12 8.51
C GLU A 121 14.67 5.13 7.64
N TYR A 122 13.78 4.15 7.85
CA TYR A 122 12.50 4.05 7.14
C TYR A 122 11.35 4.75 7.87
N ASP A 123 11.52 5.19 9.12
CA ASP A 123 10.46 5.79 9.96
C ASP A 123 9.66 6.86 9.23
N LYS A 124 10.36 7.81 8.62
CA LYS A 124 9.73 8.92 7.90
C LYS A 124 8.87 8.40 6.76
N THR A 125 9.39 7.44 5.99
CA THR A 125 8.66 6.83 4.87
C THR A 125 7.39 6.12 5.35
N ILE A 126 7.50 5.32 6.41
CA ILE A 126 6.35 4.57 6.97
C ILE A 126 5.28 5.51 7.52
N LYS A 127 5.69 6.59 8.19
CA LYS A 127 4.79 7.63 8.71
C LYS A 127 4.11 8.42 7.58
N SER A 128 4.86 8.91 6.60
CA SER A 128 4.31 9.67 5.46
C SER A 128 3.32 8.85 4.63
N LEU A 129 3.57 7.56 4.45
CA LEU A 129 2.66 6.64 3.75
C LEU A 129 1.58 6.04 4.66
N ASN A 130 1.61 6.32 5.96
CA ASN A 130 0.74 5.76 6.99
C ASN A 130 0.58 4.22 6.89
N LEU A 131 1.69 3.51 6.64
CA LEU A 131 1.66 2.06 6.41
C LEU A 131 1.46 1.24 7.68
N ASP A 132 1.52 1.84 8.86
CA ASP A 132 1.34 1.16 10.14
C ASP A 132 0.12 1.68 10.92
N CYS A 133 -0.92 2.14 10.20
CA CYS A 133 -2.17 2.55 10.81
C CYS A 133 -2.97 1.36 11.37
N ASP A 134 -3.88 1.63 12.30
CA ASP A 134 -4.60 0.59 13.04
C ASP A 134 -5.42 -0.33 12.14
N SER A 135 -6.08 0.21 11.11
CA SER A 135 -6.81 -0.60 10.13
C SER A 135 -5.89 -1.60 9.40
N LEU A 136 -4.68 -1.17 8.99
CA LEU A 136 -3.71 -2.08 8.35
C LEU A 136 -3.10 -3.09 9.32
N ARG A 137 -2.88 -2.71 10.59
CA ARG A 137 -2.42 -3.63 11.63
C ARG A 137 -3.43 -4.75 11.86
N VAL A 138 -4.70 -4.40 12.06
CA VAL A 138 -5.78 -5.39 12.25
C VAL A 138 -5.92 -6.30 11.03
N ILE A 139 -5.88 -5.76 9.80
CA ILE A 139 -5.88 -6.58 8.57
C ILE A 139 -4.75 -7.61 8.56
N ARG A 140 -3.52 -7.20 8.89
CA ARG A 140 -2.36 -8.10 8.93
C ARG A 140 -2.48 -9.16 10.01
N LYS A 141 -2.85 -8.75 11.23
CA LYS A 141 -3.10 -9.64 12.37
C LYS A 141 -4.13 -10.70 12.02
N VAL A 142 -5.23 -10.29 11.39
CA VAL A 142 -6.29 -11.20 10.94
C VAL A 142 -5.77 -12.18 9.89
N TRP A 143 -5.02 -11.74 8.89
CA TRP A 143 -4.42 -12.66 7.91
C TRP A 143 -3.41 -13.64 8.52
N ALA A 144 -2.62 -13.21 9.51
CA ALA A 144 -1.75 -14.10 10.26
C ALA A 144 -2.57 -15.18 10.99
N ARG A 145 -3.64 -14.79 11.67
CA ARG A 145 -4.53 -15.72 12.39
C ARG A 145 -5.33 -16.64 11.48
N ILE A 146 -5.82 -16.15 10.33
CA ILE A 146 -6.45 -16.98 9.29
C ILE A 146 -5.48 -18.07 8.86
N ARG A 147 -4.21 -17.72 8.60
CA ARG A 147 -3.18 -18.67 8.21
C ARG A 147 -2.87 -19.67 9.33
N ASN A 148 -2.72 -19.22 10.56
CA ASN A 148 -2.40 -20.07 11.72
C ASN A 148 -3.51 -21.09 12.02
N ASN A 149 -4.78 -20.68 11.83
CA ASN A 149 -5.96 -21.54 11.96
C ASN A 149 -6.23 -22.39 10.72
N LYS A 150 -5.36 -22.37 9.70
CA LYS A 150 -5.47 -23.16 8.46
C LYS A 150 -6.75 -22.88 7.65
N ILE A 151 -7.37 -21.73 7.86
CA ILE A 151 -8.50 -21.26 7.06
C ILE A 151 -7.98 -20.88 5.67
N THR A 152 -8.65 -21.31 4.61
CA THR A 152 -8.20 -21.11 3.23
C THR A 152 -8.70 -19.79 2.66
N ILE A 153 -8.01 -19.26 1.63
CA ILE A 153 -8.46 -18.06 0.92
C ILE A 153 -9.89 -18.22 0.37
N PRO A 154 -10.27 -19.34 -0.28
CA PRO A 154 -11.64 -19.53 -0.75
C PRO A 154 -12.70 -19.45 0.35
N GLU A 155 -12.43 -19.98 1.56
CA GLU A 155 -13.36 -19.88 2.70
C GLU A 155 -13.54 -18.43 3.17
N VAL A 156 -12.47 -17.63 3.18
CA VAL A 156 -12.55 -16.20 3.52
C VAL A 156 -13.31 -15.42 2.46
N GLU A 157 -13.08 -15.75 1.17
CA GLU A 157 -13.78 -15.12 0.04
C GLU A 157 -15.27 -15.49 0.02
N SER A 158 -15.65 -16.75 0.27
CA SER A 158 -17.07 -17.16 0.33
C SER A 158 -17.82 -16.53 1.50
N ALA A 159 -17.14 -16.33 2.63
CA ALA A 159 -17.67 -15.62 3.80
C ALA A 159 -17.95 -14.11 3.54
N GLU A 160 -17.61 -13.57 2.36
CA GLU A 160 -18.13 -12.27 1.96
C GLU A 160 -19.66 -12.30 1.84
N MET A 161 -20.22 -13.38 1.28
CA MET A 161 -21.66 -13.55 1.05
C MET A 161 -22.34 -14.46 2.08
N ASP A 162 -21.58 -15.28 2.80
CA ASP A 162 -22.08 -16.17 3.85
C ASP A 162 -21.80 -15.61 5.26
N PHE A 163 -22.84 -15.06 5.88
CA PHE A 163 -22.76 -14.47 7.22
C PHE A 163 -22.44 -15.50 8.31
N ASN A 164 -22.94 -16.73 8.20
CA ASN A 164 -22.70 -17.77 9.21
C ASN A 164 -21.25 -18.23 9.13
N GLN A 165 -20.75 -18.48 7.91
CA GLN A 165 -19.34 -18.81 7.71
C GLN A 165 -18.43 -17.69 8.21
N ARG A 166 -18.77 -16.42 7.93
CA ARG A 166 -18.01 -15.27 8.46
C ARG A 166 -17.97 -15.28 9.98
N LYS A 167 -19.12 -15.50 10.64
CA LYS A 167 -19.21 -15.56 12.10
C LYS A 167 -18.35 -16.69 12.66
N ASP A 168 -18.38 -17.87 12.03
CA ASP A 168 -17.60 -19.02 12.46
C ASP A 168 -16.09 -18.79 12.29
N ILE A 169 -15.67 -18.15 11.20
CA ILE A 169 -14.28 -17.72 11.02
C ILE A 169 -13.89 -16.74 12.13
N VAL A 170 -14.70 -15.69 12.35
CA VAL A 170 -14.39 -14.64 13.34
C VAL A 170 -14.22 -15.20 14.75
N VAL A 171 -15.06 -16.15 15.15
CA VAL A 171 -14.93 -16.84 16.45
C VAL A 171 -13.60 -17.61 16.55
N GLN A 172 -13.19 -18.31 15.48
CA GLN A 172 -11.91 -19.05 15.45
C GLN A 172 -10.69 -18.13 15.51
N LEU A 173 -10.81 -16.87 15.10
CA LEU A 173 -9.70 -15.93 15.12
C LEU A 173 -9.40 -15.36 16.52
N ASP A 174 -10.27 -15.53 17.52
CA ASP A 174 -10.06 -15.08 18.92
C ASP A 174 -9.61 -13.60 19.04
N LEU A 175 -10.24 -12.73 18.26
CA LEU A 175 -9.89 -11.30 18.15
C LEU A 175 -10.33 -10.51 19.38
N GLU A 176 -9.69 -9.37 19.61
CA GLU A 176 -10.17 -8.41 20.61
C GLU A 176 -11.54 -7.84 20.19
N GLN A 177 -12.36 -7.45 21.16
CA GLN A 177 -13.74 -7.00 20.90
C GLN A 177 -13.84 -5.84 19.88
N SER A 178 -12.88 -4.91 19.91
CA SER A 178 -12.80 -3.79 18.98
C SER A 178 -12.46 -4.24 17.55
N GLU A 179 -11.56 -5.21 17.40
CA GLU A 179 -11.16 -5.80 16.12
C GLU A 179 -12.27 -6.66 15.53
N GLU A 180 -12.95 -7.45 16.38
CA GLU A 180 -14.08 -8.28 16.01
C GLU A 180 -15.24 -7.43 15.45
N LYS A 181 -15.55 -6.31 16.10
CA LYS A 181 -16.58 -5.37 15.63
C LYS A 181 -16.29 -4.89 14.21
N ASN A 182 -15.03 -4.53 13.94
CA ASN A 182 -14.61 -4.07 12.62
C ASN A 182 -14.73 -5.19 11.59
N ILE A 183 -14.19 -6.37 11.87
CA ILE A 183 -14.14 -7.51 10.93
C ILE A 183 -15.54 -8.02 10.57
N LYS A 184 -16.52 -7.93 11.47
CA LYS A 184 -17.91 -8.28 11.16
C LYS A 184 -18.56 -7.36 10.13
N HIS A 185 -18.06 -6.13 9.97
CA HIS A 185 -18.61 -5.16 9.03
C HIS A 185 -18.28 -5.50 7.57
N ASP A 186 -19.27 -5.40 6.68
CA ASP A 186 -19.13 -5.79 5.27
C ASP A 186 -18.02 -5.05 4.53
N LEU A 187 -17.93 -3.72 4.73
CA LEU A 187 -16.87 -2.93 4.11
C LEU A 187 -15.48 -3.33 4.60
N TYR A 188 -15.35 -3.71 5.87
CA TYR A 188 -14.08 -4.17 6.40
C TYR A 188 -13.73 -5.54 5.82
N TRP A 189 -14.68 -6.48 5.75
CA TRP A 189 -14.43 -7.80 5.18
C TRP A 189 -14.01 -7.71 3.69
N LYS A 190 -14.69 -6.86 2.91
CA LYS A 190 -14.30 -6.56 1.53
C LYS A 190 -12.89 -5.96 1.44
N LEU A 191 -12.51 -5.10 2.37
CA LEU A 191 -11.16 -4.56 2.46
C LEU A 191 -10.15 -5.66 2.81
N LEU A 192 -10.45 -6.51 3.80
CA LEU A 192 -9.62 -7.63 4.22
C LEU A 192 -9.27 -8.55 3.05
N ILE A 193 -10.26 -8.93 2.23
CA ILE A 193 -10.08 -9.77 1.03
C ILE A 193 -9.09 -9.15 0.04
N GLN A 194 -9.10 -7.83 -0.13
CA GLN A 194 -8.15 -7.14 -1.00
C GLN A 194 -6.70 -7.31 -0.53
N PHE A 195 -6.46 -7.65 0.72
CA PHE A 195 -5.13 -7.88 1.29
C PHE A 195 -4.72 -9.36 1.38
N LYS A 196 -5.38 -10.27 0.66
CA LYS A 196 -5.10 -11.73 0.68
C LYS A 196 -3.67 -12.17 0.37
N TRP A 197 -2.85 -11.29 -0.20
CA TRP A 197 -1.41 -11.53 -0.35
C TRP A 197 -0.73 -11.89 0.99
N PHE A 198 -1.19 -11.34 2.12
CA PHE A 198 -0.62 -11.64 3.44
C PHE A 198 -0.76 -13.11 3.83
N TYR A 199 -1.75 -13.83 3.31
CA TYR A 199 -1.89 -15.27 3.51
C TYR A 199 -0.63 -16.04 3.07
N GLY A 200 -0.08 -15.68 1.91
CA GLY A 200 1.15 -16.26 1.38
C GLY A 200 2.38 -15.81 2.17
N TYR A 201 2.45 -14.52 2.53
CA TYR A 201 3.55 -13.98 3.34
C TYR A 201 3.70 -14.73 4.67
N PHE A 202 2.61 -14.86 5.43
CA PHE A 202 2.65 -15.60 6.69
C PHE A 202 2.83 -17.10 6.47
N GLY A 203 2.37 -17.64 5.34
CA GLY A 203 2.61 -19.04 4.98
C GLY A 203 4.08 -19.40 4.77
N LEU A 204 4.89 -18.50 4.22
CA LEU A 204 6.32 -18.69 3.98
C LEU A 204 7.15 -18.56 5.27
N LYS A 205 6.69 -17.76 6.25
CA LYS A 205 7.38 -17.57 7.54
C LYS A 205 7.45 -18.87 8.36
N TYR A 206 6.50 -19.79 8.19
CA TYR A 206 6.46 -21.08 8.90
C TYR A 206 7.07 -22.26 8.14
N LEU A 207 7.72 -22.01 6.99
CA LEU A 207 8.43 -23.03 6.22
C LEU A 207 9.95 -23.02 6.46
N ASN A 208 10.44 -22.09 7.29
CA ASN A 208 11.84 -21.98 7.72
C ASN A 208 11.99 -22.27 9.21
#